data_AF-A0A7Y0X4H7-F1
#
_entry.id   AF-A0A7Y0X4H7-F1
#
_cell.length_a   1.000
_cell.length_b   1.000
_cell.length_c   1.000
_cell.angle_alpha   90.00
_cell.angle_beta   90.00
_cell.angle_gamma   90.00
#
_symmetry.space_group_name_H-M   'P 1'
#
loop_
_entity.id
_entity.type
_entity.pdbx_description
1 polymer ?
#
loop_
_entity_poly.entity_id
_entity_poly.type
_entity_poly.pdbx_seq_one_letter_code
_entity_poly.pdbx_strand_id
1 'polypeptide(L)'
;KVMFNDELFMRQGRGIQPTQRARQLFGPIRQALQLIRNELPSSVFQPESSTRLFKLAICSPCDMRFAPKIMAKVNQQAPHVQLHLDAE
;
A
#
# COMPACT_ATOMS: atom_id res chain seq x y z
N LYS A 1 -6.14 24.91 1.41
CA LYS A 1 -6.49 26.30 0.99
C LYS A 1 -5.28 27.09 0.53
N VAL A 2 -4.30 27.42 1.39
CA VAL A 2 -3.22 28.36 1.04
C VAL A 2 -2.39 27.94 -0.18
N MET A 3 -2.06 26.65 -0.33
CA MET A 3 -1.20 26.20 -1.43
C MET A 3 -1.84 26.31 -2.84
N PHE A 4 -3.17 26.23 -2.93
CA PHE A 4 -3.90 26.27 -4.20
C PHE A 4 -4.82 27.49 -4.34
N ASN A 5 -4.92 28.30 -3.27
CA ASN A 5 -5.87 29.38 -3.07
C ASN A 5 -7.33 29.02 -3.44
N ASP A 6 -7.70 27.75 -3.26
CA ASP A 6 -9.00 27.19 -3.65
C ASP A 6 -9.42 26.09 -2.66
N GLU A 7 -10.72 25.87 -2.57
CA GLU A 7 -11.32 24.70 -1.93
C GLU A 7 -11.20 23.50 -2.87
N LEU A 8 -10.48 22.46 -2.47
CA LEU A 8 -10.38 21.24 -3.28
C LEU A 8 -11.51 20.25 -2.99
N PHE A 9 -12.08 20.31 -1.79
CA PHE A 9 -13.13 19.41 -1.37
C PHE A 9 -14.18 20.18 -0.58
N MET A 10 -15.44 19.85 -0.83
CA MET A 10 -16.58 20.42 -0.13
C MET A 10 -17.41 19.31 0.49
N ARG A 11 -18.02 19.58 1.66
CA ARG A 11 -18.95 18.62 2.29
C ARG A 11 -20.20 18.49 1.43
N GLN A 12 -20.64 17.25 1.22
CA GLN A 12 -21.91 16.97 0.57
C GLN A 12 -22.60 15.81 1.30
N GLY A 13 -23.70 16.13 2.01
CA GLY A 13 -24.39 15.16 2.86
C GLY A 13 -23.46 14.57 3.93
N ARG A 14 -23.35 13.24 3.99
CA ARG A 14 -22.45 12.51 4.89
C ARG A 14 -21.02 12.32 4.34
N GLY A 15 -20.71 12.87 3.17
CA GLY A 15 -19.43 12.68 2.48
C GLY A 15 -18.75 13.99 2.09
N ILE A 16 -17.67 13.85 1.32
CA ILE A 16 -16.95 14.94 0.67
C ILE A 16 -16.98 14.73 -0.84
N GLN A 17 -17.07 15.82 -1.59
CA GLN A 17 -16.94 15.81 -3.04
C GLN A 17 -15.80 16.73 -3.51
N PRO A 18 -15.10 16.34 -4.58
CA PRO A 18 -14.08 17.19 -5.18
C PRO A 18 -14.74 18.38 -5.89
N THR A 19 -14.14 19.56 -5.76
CA THR A 19 -14.52 20.73 -6.56
C THR A 19 -14.07 20.56 -8.00
N GLN A 20 -14.49 21.46 -8.89
CA GLN A 20 -13.98 21.50 -10.27
C GLN A 20 -12.46 21.65 -10.30
N ARG A 21 -11.89 22.48 -9.42
CA ARG A 21 -10.45 22.69 -9.33
C ARG A 21 -9.71 21.40 -8.94
N ALA A 22 -10.21 20.66 -7.96
CA ALA A 22 -9.62 19.37 -7.58
C ALA A 22 -9.65 18.34 -8.71
N ARG A 23 -10.74 18.30 -9.49
CA ARG A 23 -10.83 17.43 -10.67
C ARG A 23 -9.81 17.80 -11.74
N GLN A 24 -9.60 19.09 -12.00
CA GLN A 24 -8.57 19.56 -12.93
C GLN A 24 -7.15 19.20 -12.46
N LEU A 25 -6.88 19.31 -11.16
CA LEU A 25 -5.57 19.01 -10.58
C LEU A 25 -5.25 17.51 -10.51
N PHE A 26 -6.26 16.65 -10.55
CA PHE A 26 -6.09 15.20 -10.38
C PHE A 26 -5.08 14.60 -11.38
N GLY A 27 -5.24 14.90 -12.67
CA GLY A 27 -4.37 14.37 -13.73
C GLY A 27 -2.91 14.78 -13.54
N PRO A 28 -2.59 16.09 -13.52
CA PRO A 28 -1.23 16.59 -13.35
C PRO A 28 -0.56 16.12 -12.05
N ILE A 29 -1.27 16.14 -10.92
CA ILE A 29 -0.71 15.67 -9.64
C ILE A 29 -0.42 14.17 -9.69
N ARG A 30 -1.32 13.37 -10.27
CA ARG A 30 -1.09 11.93 -10.43
C ARG A 30 0.15 11.66 -11.30
N GLN A 31 0.33 12.39 -12.38
CA GLN A 31 1.50 12.28 -13.25
C GLN A 31 2.79 12.65 -12.50
N ALA A 32 2.79 13.78 -11.78
CA ALA A 32 3.94 14.20 -10.98
C ALA A 32 4.32 13.16 -9.92
N LEU A 33 3.33 12.62 -9.20
CA LEU A 33 3.56 11.54 -8.23
C LEU A 33 4.11 10.28 -8.91
N GLN A 34 3.65 9.94 -10.11
CA GLN A 34 4.16 8.79 -10.84
C GLN A 34 5.63 8.98 -11.25
N LEU A 35 6.00 10.18 -11.72
CA LEU A 35 7.40 10.50 -12.03
C LEU A 35 8.27 10.35 -10.80
N ILE A 36 7.86 10.93 -9.67
CA ILE A 36 8.58 10.78 -8.39
C ILE A 36 8.74 9.30 -8.04
N ARG A 37 7.67 8.50 -8.15
CA ARG A 37 7.72 7.07 -7.84
C ARG A 37 8.62 6.26 -8.76
N ASN A 38 8.76 6.66 -10.02
CA ASN A 38 9.63 5.97 -10.98
C ASN A 38 11.11 6.27 -10.73
N GLU A 39 11.42 7.49 -10.29
CA GLU A 39 12.80 7.93 -10.01
C GLU A 39 13.28 7.52 -8.61
N LEU A 40 12.36 7.39 -7.65
CA LEU A 40 12.71 6.87 -6.34
C LEU A 40 13.14 5.40 -6.50
N PRO A 41 14.31 5.01 -5.96
CA PRO A 41 14.72 3.62 -5.99
C PRO A 41 13.63 2.80 -5.33
N SER A 42 13.17 1.77 -6.04
CA SER A 42 12.39 0.73 -5.39
C SER A 42 13.24 0.23 -4.22
N SER A 43 12.69 0.31 -3.02
CA SER A 43 13.41 -0.08 -1.83
C SER A 43 13.88 -1.53 -2.04
N VAL A 44 15.19 -1.73 -2.19
CA VAL A 44 15.75 -3.03 -2.54
C VAL A 44 15.31 -4.02 -1.47
N PHE A 45 14.63 -5.07 -1.90
CA PHE A 45 14.22 -6.13 -0.99
C PHE A 45 15.37 -7.12 -0.88
N GLN A 46 16.07 -7.09 0.25
CA GLN A 46 17.03 -8.10 0.66
C GLN A 46 16.33 -9.00 1.68
N PRO A 47 15.93 -10.23 1.30
CA PRO A 47 15.23 -11.16 2.18
C PRO A 47 15.94 -11.31 3.53
N GLU A 48 17.26 -11.42 3.50
CA GLU A 48 18.12 -11.75 4.62
C GLU A 48 18.18 -10.64 5.69
N SER A 49 17.90 -9.38 5.33
CA SER A 49 18.01 -8.22 6.22
C SER A 49 16.69 -7.45 6.41
N SER A 50 15.65 -7.78 5.63
CA SER A 50 14.38 -7.06 5.65
C SER A 50 13.58 -7.30 6.93
N THR A 51 13.16 -6.22 7.59
CA THR A 51 12.28 -6.24 8.77
C THR A 51 10.80 -5.93 8.46
N ARG A 52 10.44 -5.91 7.17
CA ARG A 52 9.09 -5.55 6.71
C ARG A 52 8.02 -6.50 7.23
N LEU A 53 6.82 -5.96 7.44
CA LEU A 53 5.61 -6.72 7.70
C LEU A 53 4.86 -6.97 6.38
N PHE A 54 4.63 -8.24 6.05
CA PHE A 54 3.74 -8.64 4.97
C PHE A 54 2.46 -9.21 5.55
N LYS A 55 1.32 -8.72 5.07
CA LYS A 55 0.00 -9.29 5.37
C LYS A 55 -0.36 -10.31 4.30
N LEU A 56 -0.81 -11.47 4.75
CA LEU A 56 -1.12 -12.59 3.88
C LEU A 56 -2.52 -13.10 4.25
N ALA A 57 -3.45 -12.98 3.32
CA ALA A 57 -4.77 -13.58 3.44
C ALA A 57 -4.76 -14.96 2.78
N ILE A 58 -5.20 -15.99 3.50
CA ILE A 58 -5.38 -17.35 2.95
C ILE A 58 -6.78 -17.82 3.32
N CYS A 59 -7.59 -18.16 2.32
CA CYS A 59 -8.94 -18.65 2.54
C CYS A 59 -8.96 -20.02 3.23
N SER A 60 -9.89 -20.21 4.16
CA SER A 60 -10.20 -21.52 4.73
C SER A 60 -10.80 -22.49 3.69
N PRO A 61 -10.50 -23.80 3.75
CA PRO A 61 -9.61 -24.49 4.70
C PRO A 61 -8.17 -24.64 4.18
N CYS A 62 -7.80 -23.90 3.12
CA CYS A 62 -6.50 -23.98 2.48
C CYS A 62 -5.38 -23.39 3.38
N ASP A 63 -5.73 -22.47 4.27
CA ASP A 63 -4.89 -21.88 5.31
C ASP A 63 -4.15 -22.94 6.14
N MET A 64 -4.85 -23.98 6.60
CA MET A 64 -4.26 -25.06 7.40
C MET A 64 -3.15 -25.81 6.66
N ARG A 65 -3.25 -25.92 5.33
CA ARG A 65 -2.27 -26.61 4.49
C ARG A 65 -1.10 -25.72 4.05
N PHE A 66 -1.38 -24.44 3.75
CA PHE A 66 -0.41 -23.55 3.14
C PHE A 66 0.31 -22.66 4.14
N ALA A 67 -0.39 -22.14 5.16
CA ALA A 67 0.20 -21.20 6.12
C ALA A 67 1.48 -21.74 6.79
N PRO A 68 1.52 -22.99 7.31
CA PRO A 68 2.73 -23.51 7.94
C PRO A 68 3.91 -23.61 6.97
N LYS A 69 3.63 -24.01 5.71
CA LYS A 69 4.67 -24.17 4.67
C LYS A 69 5.22 -22.82 4.21
N ILE A 70 4.37 -21.81 4.11
CA ILE A 70 4.77 -20.45 3.74
C ILE A 70 5.61 -19.85 4.87
N MET A 71 5.14 -19.93 6.12
CA MET A 71 5.89 -19.43 7.27
C MET A 71 7.27 -20.08 7.39
N ALA A 72 7.37 -21.40 7.22
CA ALA A 72 8.65 -22.11 7.28
C ALA A 72 9.62 -21.65 6.18
N LYS A 73 9.16 -21.52 4.94
CA LYS A 73 9.99 -21.06 3.82
C LYS A 73 10.43 -19.61 3.99
N VAL A 74 9.53 -18.73 4.43
CA VAL A 74 9.85 -17.32 4.68
C VAL A 74 10.84 -17.21 5.82
N ASN A 75 10.67 -17.95 6.91
CA ASN A 75 11.61 -17.92 8.02
C ASN A 75 13.03 -18.40 7.61
N GLN A 76 13.13 -19.34 6.66
CA GLN A 76 14.41 -19.82 6.14
C GLN A 76 15.10 -18.78 5.23
N GLN A 77 14.34 -18.09 4.38
CA GLN A 77 14.90 -17.19 3.35
C GLN A 77 14.97 -15.73 3.83
N ALA A 78 14.10 -15.34 4.76
CA ALA A 78 13.90 -13.98 5.23
C ALA A 78 13.60 -13.97 6.75
N PRO A 79 14.58 -14.34 7.60
CA PRO A 79 14.36 -14.59 9.03
C PRO A 79 13.89 -13.38 9.84
N HIS A 80 14.06 -12.17 9.30
CA HIS A 80 13.67 -10.92 9.96
C HIS A 80 12.34 -10.36 9.46
N VAL A 81 11.76 -10.96 8.41
CA VAL A 81 10.46 -10.56 7.88
C VAL A 81 9.36 -10.97 8.84
N GLN A 82 8.42 -10.05 9.07
CA GLN A 82 7.23 -10.31 9.87
C GLN A 82 6.09 -10.71 8.94
N LEU A 83 5.35 -11.76 9.30
CA LEU A 83 4.15 -12.19 8.59
C LEU A 83 2.93 -12.00 9.49
N HIS A 84 1.90 -11.36 8.94
CA HIS A 84 0.56 -11.31 9.53
C HIS A 84 -0.37 -12.18 8.69
N LEU A 85 -0.96 -13.21 9.29
CA LEU A 85 -1.94 -14.06 8.62
C LEU A 85 -3.34 -13.53 8.95
N ASP A 86 -4.07 -13.13 7.92
CA ASP A 86 -5.51 -12.90 8.02
C ASP A 86 -6.21 -14.20 7.58
N ALA A 87 -6.87 -14.86 8.53
CA ALA A 87 -7.75 -16.00 8.25
C ALA A 87 -9.18 -15.46 8.09
N GLU A 88 -9.77 -15.66 6.91
CA GLU A 88 -11.21 -15.51 6.68
C GLU A 88 -11.94 -16.81 6.99
#